data_AF-A0A3B4A969-F1
#
_entry.id   AF-A0A3B4A969-F1
#
_cell.length_a   1.000
_cell.length_b   1.000
_cell.length_c   1.000
_cell.angle_alpha   90.00
_cell.angle_beta   90.00
_cell.angle_gamma   90.00
#
_symmetry.space_group_name_H-M   'P 1'
#
loop_
_entity.id
_entity.type
_entity.pdbx_description
1 polymer ?
#
loop_
_entity_poly.entity_id
_entity_poly.type
_entity_poly.pdbx_seq_one_letter_code
_entity_poly.pdbx_strand_id
1 'polypeptide(L)'
;FNLVCGDQWKQPLSSLIFFLGGLCGCFVCGQLSDRVGRKPVLFSSLLLLGVFGGGLALAPSWPVFMALFFMLGLEQGTIYVVIFVLGSEVLTGKTRVVFSGLALPVFFAFGSMLLPCTAYVLTSWRHLTWAIAASNNVKSGS
;
A
#
# COMPACT_ATOMS: atom_id res chain seq x y z
N PHE A 1 6.87 -16.47 25.97
CA PHE A 1 8.00 -15.92 25.19
C PHE A 1 8.62 -17.07 24.41
N ASN A 2 8.26 -17.25 23.13
CA ASN A 2 8.82 -18.16 22.10
C ASN A 2 7.72 -18.70 21.15
N LEU A 3 7.36 -17.92 20.13
CA LEU A 3 6.78 -18.43 18.87
C LEU A 3 7.46 -17.79 17.63
N VAL A 4 8.48 -16.95 17.86
CA VAL A 4 9.10 -16.13 16.82
C VAL A 4 10.31 -16.83 16.18
N CYS A 5 10.95 -17.81 16.84
CA CYS A 5 12.23 -18.37 16.40
C CYS A 5 12.19 -19.25 15.12
N GLY A 6 11.03 -19.69 14.64
CA GLY A 6 10.92 -20.44 13.36
C GLY A 6 10.69 -19.55 12.13
N ASP A 7 10.16 -18.35 12.35
CA ASP A 7 9.63 -17.47 11.30
C ASP A 7 10.29 -16.09 11.26
N GLN A 8 11.41 -15.90 11.97
CA GLN A 8 12.15 -14.63 11.96
C GLN A 8 12.64 -14.22 10.57
N TRP A 9 12.85 -15.18 9.68
CA TRP A 9 13.29 -14.94 8.31
C TRP A 9 12.19 -14.33 7.42
N LYS A 10 10.91 -14.48 7.81
CA LYS A 10 9.75 -14.01 7.04
C LYS A 10 9.62 -12.49 7.03
N GLN A 11 9.91 -11.84 8.17
CA GLN A 11 9.90 -10.37 8.29
C GLN A 11 10.96 -9.68 7.40
N PRO A 12 12.27 -10.00 7.51
CA PRO A 12 13.29 -9.35 6.68
C PRO A 12 13.11 -9.66 5.20
N LEU A 13 12.64 -10.88 4.87
CA LEU A 13 12.33 -11.25 3.49
C LEU A 13 11.18 -10.42 2.91
N SER A 14 10.10 -10.18 3.68
CA SER A 14 9.01 -9.31 3.24
C SER A 14 9.45 -7.87 2.99
N SER A 15 10.32 -7.32 3.85
CA SER A 15 10.89 -5.99 3.66
C SER A 15 11.78 -5.93 2.42
N LEU A 16 12.66 -6.92 2.23
CA LEU A 16 13.52 -7.03 1.03
C LEU A 16 12.70 -7.06 -0.26
N ILE A 17 11.67 -7.90 -0.30
CA ILE A 17 10.76 -8.01 -1.45
C ILE A 17 10.05 -6.69 -1.71
N PHE A 18 9.58 -6.00 -0.66
CA PHE A 18 8.95 -4.70 -0.80
C PHE A 18 9.90 -3.65 -1.41
N PHE A 19 11.14 -3.59 -0.92
CA PHE A 19 12.15 -2.68 -1.47
C PHE A 19 12.56 -3.04 -2.91
N LEU A 20 12.70 -4.34 -3.22
CA LEU A 20 12.94 -4.80 -4.59
C LEU A 20 11.78 -4.41 -5.52
N GLY A 21 10.54 -4.57 -5.06
CA GLY A 21 9.35 -4.11 -5.77
C GLY A 21 9.43 -2.62 -6.06
N GLY A 22 9.72 -1.80 -5.05
CA GLY A 22 9.89 -0.35 -5.19
C GLY A 22 11.00 0.05 -6.18
N LEU A 23 12.14 -0.64 -6.15
CA LEU A 23 13.24 -0.42 -7.11
C LEU A 23 12.79 -0.73 -8.55
N CYS A 24 12.10 -1.86 -8.76
CA CYS A 24 11.50 -2.19 -10.05
C CYS A 24 10.46 -1.13 -10.47
N GLY A 25 9.65 -0.64 -9.54
CA GLY A 25 8.65 0.40 -9.77
C GLY A 25 9.24 1.71 -10.25
N CYS A 26 10.38 2.12 -9.69
CA CYS A 26 11.13 3.29 -10.18
C CYS A 26 11.61 3.10 -11.63
N PHE A 27 12.13 1.92 -11.96
CA PHE A 27 12.60 1.61 -13.31
C PHE A 27 11.46 1.63 -14.34
N VAL A 28 10.33 1.00 -13.99
CA VAL A 28 9.11 0.98 -14.81
C VAL A 28 8.56 2.39 -14.99
N CYS A 29 8.53 3.20 -13.93
CA CYS A 29 8.06 4.58 -13.97
C CYS A 29 8.91 5.45 -14.91
N GLY A 30 10.23 5.26 -14.92
CA GLY A 30 11.12 5.98 -15.84
C GLY A 30 10.74 5.71 -17.31
N GLN A 31 10.60 4.43 -17.66
CA GLN A 31 10.21 4.03 -19.02
C GLN A 31 8.80 4.49 -19.41
N LEU A 32 7.84 4.42 -18.46
CA LEU A 32 6.47 4.88 -18.70
C LEU A 32 6.37 6.40 -18.85
N SER A 33 7.13 7.14 -18.05
CA SER A 33 7.16 8.62 -18.09
C SER A 33 7.55 9.13 -19.46
N ASP A 34 8.46 8.44 -20.13
CA ASP A 34 8.94 8.84 -21.46
C ASP A 34 7.95 8.48 -22.59
N ARG A 35 7.03 7.52 -22.39
CA ARG A 35 6.19 6.97 -23.47
C ARG A 35 4.69 7.27 -23.40
N VAL A 36 4.10 7.31 -22.21
CA VAL A 36 2.63 7.21 -22.05
C VAL A 36 1.97 8.55 -21.68
N GLY A 37 2.76 9.54 -21.25
CA GLY A 37 2.27 10.82 -20.75
C GLY A 37 1.79 10.73 -19.29
N ARG A 38 2.00 11.80 -18.51
CA ARG A 38 1.96 11.77 -17.03
C ARG A 38 0.59 11.49 -16.39
N LYS A 39 -0.52 11.93 -16.99
CA LYS A 39 -1.88 11.79 -16.43
C LYS A 39 -2.43 10.34 -16.44
N PRO A 40 -2.42 9.61 -17.57
CA PRO A 40 -2.96 8.25 -17.61
C PRO A 40 -2.20 7.27 -16.70
N VAL A 41 -0.88 7.46 -16.55
CA VAL A 41 -0.04 6.62 -15.68
C VAL A 41 -0.49 6.72 -14.21
N LEU A 42 -0.85 7.92 -13.76
CA LEU A 42 -1.31 8.15 -12.39
C LEU A 42 -2.61 7.41 -12.08
N PHE A 43 -3.58 7.49 -13.00
CA PHE A 43 -4.86 6.78 -12.84
C PHE A 43 -4.69 5.26 -12.93
N SER A 44 -3.84 4.76 -13.84
CA SER A 44 -3.59 3.32 -13.94
C SER A 44 -2.92 2.76 -12.70
N SER A 45 -1.92 3.47 -12.14
CA SER A 45 -1.31 3.05 -10.88
C SER A 45 -2.33 3.09 -9.75
N LEU A 46 -3.09 4.17 -9.59
CA LEU A 46 -4.08 4.26 -8.51
C LEU A 46 -5.12 3.11 -8.54
N LEU A 47 -5.55 2.70 -9.74
CA LEU A 47 -6.44 1.55 -9.92
C LEU A 47 -5.74 0.24 -9.54
N LEU A 48 -4.52 0.02 -10.02
CA LEU A 48 -3.73 -1.17 -9.71
C LEU A 48 -3.43 -1.26 -8.21
N LEU A 49 -3.04 -0.17 -7.55
CA LEU A 49 -2.87 -0.08 -6.11
C LEU A 49 -4.14 -0.54 -5.37
N GLY A 50 -5.31 -0.04 -5.78
CA GLY A 50 -6.58 -0.43 -5.18
C GLY A 50 -6.89 -1.92 -5.34
N VAL A 51 -6.65 -2.47 -6.53
CA VAL A 51 -6.87 -3.90 -6.84
C VAL A 51 -5.92 -4.78 -6.03
N PHE A 52 -4.62 -4.49 -6.04
CA PHE A 52 -3.63 -5.28 -5.31
C PHE A 52 -3.74 -5.12 -3.80
N GLY A 53 -4.07 -3.91 -3.33
CA GLY A 53 -4.31 -3.63 -1.91
C GLY A 53 -5.54 -4.38 -1.37
N GLY A 54 -6.63 -4.38 -2.13
CA GLY A 54 -7.81 -5.20 -1.83
C GLY A 54 -7.48 -6.69 -1.86
N GLY A 55 -6.75 -7.15 -2.88
CA GLY A 55 -6.30 -8.53 -3.00
C GLY A 55 -5.45 -8.98 -1.81
N LEU A 56 -4.57 -8.12 -1.28
CA LEU A 56 -3.75 -8.42 -0.12
C LEU A 56 -4.62 -8.67 1.13
N ALA A 57 -5.69 -7.90 1.32
CA ALA A 57 -6.60 -8.05 2.46
C ALA A 57 -7.38 -9.37 2.45
N LEU A 58 -7.60 -9.94 1.26
CA LEU A 58 -8.28 -11.21 1.06
C LEU A 58 -7.32 -12.41 0.95
N ALA A 59 -6.00 -12.20 1.02
CA ALA A 59 -5.01 -13.24 0.74
C ALA A 59 -5.06 -14.39 1.78
N PRO A 60 -5.39 -15.63 1.35
CA PRO A 60 -5.52 -16.78 2.27
C PRO A 60 -4.21 -17.55 2.48
N SER A 61 -3.15 -17.26 1.72
CA SER A 61 -1.89 -18.00 1.77
C SER A 61 -0.64 -17.11 1.73
N TRP A 62 0.42 -17.57 2.39
CA TRP A 62 1.69 -16.85 2.54
C TRP A 62 2.41 -16.51 1.21
N PRO A 63 2.48 -17.41 0.21
CA PRO A 63 3.13 -17.09 -1.06
C PRO A 63 2.37 -16.05 -1.87
N VAL A 64 1.03 -16.10 -1.83
CA VAL A 64 0.16 -15.13 -2.50
C VAL A 64 0.28 -13.77 -1.83
N PHE A 65 0.36 -13.73 -0.49
CA PHE A 65 0.66 -12.52 0.25
C PHE A 65 1.98 -11.89 -0.21
N MET A 66 3.06 -12.68 -0.32
CA MET A 66 4.37 -12.17 -0.77
C MET A 66 4.36 -11.61 -2.19
N ALA A 67 3.68 -12.29 -3.14
CA ALA A 67 3.57 -11.81 -4.51
C ALA A 67 2.78 -10.49 -4.61
N LEU A 68 1.67 -10.39 -3.87
CA LEU A 68 0.88 -9.16 -3.78
C LEU A 68 1.64 -8.04 -3.07
N PHE A 69 2.41 -8.37 -2.04
CA PHE A 69 3.24 -7.41 -1.31
C PHE A 69 4.38 -6.84 -2.17
N PHE A 70 4.97 -7.66 -3.05
CA PHE A 70 5.91 -7.21 -4.07
C PHE A 70 5.26 -6.21 -5.04
N MET A 71 4.08 -6.55 -5.56
CA MET A 71 3.34 -5.67 -6.46
C MET A 71 2.93 -4.35 -5.79
N LEU A 72 2.56 -4.39 -4.51
CA LEU A 72 2.30 -3.19 -3.71
C LEU A 72 3.54 -2.33 -3.50
N GLY A 73 4.71 -2.95 -3.29
CA GLY A 73 5.98 -2.23 -3.25
C GLY A 73 6.28 -1.51 -4.56
N LEU A 74 6.02 -2.18 -5.68
CA LEU A 74 6.17 -1.62 -7.04
C LEU A 74 5.26 -0.41 -7.25
N GLU A 75 3.98 -0.58 -6.97
CA GLU A 75 2.97 0.48 -7.03
C GLU A 75 3.34 1.70 -6.18
N GLN A 76 3.76 1.48 -4.92
CA GLN A 76 4.15 2.56 -4.01
C GLN A 76 5.35 3.36 -4.53
N GLY A 77 6.37 2.67 -5.05
CA GLY A 77 7.54 3.34 -5.67
C GLY A 77 7.13 4.18 -6.88
N THR A 78 6.31 3.63 -7.77
CA THR A 78 5.82 4.33 -8.96
C THR A 78 4.98 5.55 -8.60
N ILE A 79 3.98 5.41 -7.71
CA ILE A 79 3.10 6.50 -7.30
C ILE A 79 3.90 7.65 -6.69
N TYR A 80 4.87 7.34 -5.83
CA TYR A 80 5.73 8.37 -5.22
C TYR A 80 6.47 9.19 -6.28
N VAL A 81 7.08 8.52 -7.26
CA VAL A 81 7.78 9.18 -8.37
C VAL A 81 6.81 10.00 -9.21
N VAL A 82 5.67 9.45 -9.62
CA VAL A 82 4.70 10.17 -10.46
C VAL A 82 4.13 11.40 -9.77
N ILE A 83 3.79 11.32 -8.47
CA ILE A 83 3.30 12.48 -7.70
C ILE A 83 4.37 13.56 -7.61
N PHE A 84 5.62 13.19 -7.30
CA PHE A 84 6.74 14.13 -7.25
C PHE A 84 6.94 14.85 -8.59
N VAL A 85 6.97 14.06 -9.65
CA VAL A 85 7.07 14.48 -11.05
C VAL A 85 5.93 15.45 -11.36
N LEU A 86 4.66 15.05 -11.18
CA LEU A 86 3.48 15.90 -11.47
C LEU A 86 3.48 17.20 -10.66
N GLY A 87 3.77 17.12 -9.36
CA GLY A 87 3.88 18.29 -8.49
C GLY A 87 4.96 19.26 -8.98
N SER A 88 6.09 18.73 -9.48
CA SER A 88 7.17 19.55 -10.02
C SER A 88 6.85 20.23 -11.35
N GLU A 89 5.88 19.73 -12.12
CA GLU A 89 5.37 20.40 -13.32
C GLU A 89 4.32 21.46 -12.99
N VAL A 90 3.46 21.20 -12.01
CA VAL A 90 2.39 22.13 -11.62
C VAL A 90 2.95 23.35 -10.88
N LEU A 91 4.05 23.18 -10.14
CA LEU A 91 4.60 24.23 -9.28
C LEU A 91 5.80 24.92 -9.95
N THR A 92 5.66 26.21 -10.28
CA THR A 92 6.78 27.04 -10.73
C THR A 92 7.46 27.76 -9.55
N GLY A 93 8.81 27.78 -9.52
CA GLY A 93 9.60 28.61 -8.60
C GLY A 93 9.80 28.03 -7.19
N LYS A 94 9.82 28.92 -6.17
CA LYS A 94 10.22 28.62 -4.78
C LYS A 94 9.31 27.59 -4.09
N THR A 95 8.07 27.44 -4.54
CA THR A 95 7.07 26.52 -4.00
C THR A 95 7.38 25.05 -4.31
N ARG A 96 8.15 24.76 -5.38
CA ARG A 96 8.56 23.40 -5.74
C ARG A 96 9.39 22.73 -4.64
N VAL A 97 10.29 23.50 -4.00
CA VAL A 97 11.16 23.01 -2.93
C VAL A 97 10.35 22.73 -1.66
N VAL A 98 9.38 23.58 -1.34
CA VAL A 98 8.46 23.37 -0.20
C VAL A 98 7.60 22.12 -0.42
N PHE A 99 7.09 21.91 -1.62
CA PHE A 99 6.28 20.73 -1.93
C PHE A 99 7.09 19.43 -1.84
N SER A 100 8.28 19.42 -2.44
CA SER A 100 9.18 18.26 -2.36
C SER A 100 9.67 17.99 -0.93
N GLY A 101 10.01 19.03 -0.17
CA GLY A 101 10.68 18.89 1.12
C GLY A 101 9.73 18.76 2.31
N LEU A 102 8.52 19.32 2.24
CA LEU A 102 7.56 19.33 3.34
C LEU A 102 6.27 18.60 3.00
N ALA A 103 5.67 18.84 1.82
CA ALA A 103 4.35 18.28 1.55
C ALA A 103 4.37 16.74 1.43
N LEU A 104 5.28 16.19 0.62
CA LEU A 104 5.40 14.73 0.43
C LEU A 104 5.62 13.95 1.76
N PRO A 105 6.60 14.30 2.60
CA PRO A 105 6.81 13.59 3.86
C PRO A 105 5.67 13.79 4.86
N VAL A 106 5.02 14.96 4.89
CA VAL A 106 3.85 15.19 5.76
C VAL A 106 2.67 14.33 5.31
N PHE A 107 2.41 14.23 4.01
CA PHE A 107 1.38 13.32 3.48
C PHE A 107 1.71 11.86 3.79
N PHE A 108 2.97 11.46 3.66
CA PHE A 108 3.40 10.10 4.01
C PHE A 108 3.24 9.81 5.50
N ALA A 109 3.59 10.76 6.38
CA ALA A 109 3.41 10.65 7.82
C ALA A 109 1.93 10.54 8.21
N PHE A 110 1.06 11.33 7.59
CA PHE A 110 -0.39 11.20 7.77
C PHE A 110 -0.89 9.83 7.30
N GLY A 111 -0.46 9.37 6.13
CA GLY A 111 -0.85 8.07 5.59
C GLY A 111 -0.41 6.91 6.49
N SER A 112 0.82 6.96 7.02
CA SER A 112 1.35 5.93 7.91
C SER A 112 0.68 5.92 9.29
N MET A 113 0.16 7.06 9.77
CA MET A 113 -0.68 7.11 10.98
C MET A 113 -2.11 6.61 10.72
N LEU A 114 -2.65 6.82 9.52
CA LEU A 114 -3.99 6.34 9.14
C LEU A 114 -4.05 4.82 8.93
N LEU A 115 -2.99 4.19 8.40
CA LEU A 115 -2.92 2.74 8.17
C LEU A 115 -3.20 1.88 9.43
N PRO A 116 -2.54 2.10 10.59
CA PRO A 116 -2.83 1.34 11.80
C PRO A 116 -4.22 1.68 12.37
N CYS A 117 -4.71 2.90 12.20
CA CYS A 117 -6.08 3.26 12.58
C CYS A 117 -7.11 2.45 11.76
N THR A 118 -6.96 2.37 10.44
CA THR A 118 -7.87 1.59 9.60
C THR A 118 -7.74 0.09 9.87
N ALA A 119 -6.54 -0.42 10.11
CA ALA A 119 -6.33 -1.82 10.50
C ALA A 119 -6.99 -2.17 11.85
N TYR A 120 -6.95 -1.27 12.83
CA TYR A 120 -7.62 -1.45 14.12
C TYR A 120 -9.14 -1.45 13.99
N VAL A 121 -9.67 -0.53 13.17
CA VAL A 121 -11.11 -0.44 12.89
C VAL A 121 -11.60 -1.67 12.12
N LEU A 122 -10.85 -2.15 11.12
CA LEU A 122 -11.16 -3.36 10.35
C LEU A 122 -11.10 -4.64 11.20
N THR A 123 -10.11 -4.76 12.09
CA THR A 123 -10.02 -5.90 13.03
C THR A 123 -11.23 -5.90 13.97
N SER A 124 -11.61 -4.74 14.50
CA SER A 124 -12.82 -4.59 15.33
C SER A 124 -14.11 -4.88 14.56
N TRP A 125 -14.20 -4.47 13.29
CA TRP A 125 -15.35 -4.78 12.44
C TRP A 125 -15.51 -6.27 12.20
N ARG A 126 -14.40 -6.99 11.98
CA ARG A 126 -14.43 -8.45 11.84
C ARG A 126 -14.91 -9.11 13.13
N HIS A 127 -14.46 -8.66 14.30
CA HIS A 127 -15.01 -9.12 15.59
C HIS A 127 -16.51 -8.80 15.74
N LEU A 128 -16.96 -7.62 15.31
CA LEU A 128 -18.38 -7.28 15.27
C LEU A 128 -19.16 -8.19 14.31
N THR A 129 -18.61 -8.52 13.14
CA THR A 129 -19.28 -9.38 12.15
C THR A 129 -19.42 -10.81 12.70
N TRP A 130 -18.40 -11.31 13.38
CA TRP A 130 -18.45 -12.59 14.11
C TRP A 130 -19.47 -12.55 15.26
N ALA A 131 -19.52 -11.46 16.04
CA ALA A 131 -20.48 -11.32 17.14
C ALA A 131 -21.94 -11.26 16.65
N ILE A 132 -22.20 -10.53 15.57
CA ILE A 132 -23.54 -10.45 14.94
C ILE A 132 -23.92 -11.81 14.34
N ALA A 133 -23.00 -12.50 13.66
CA ALA A 133 -23.24 -13.84 13.14
C ALA A 133 -23.54 -14.85 14.26
N ALA A 134 -22.80 -14.81 15.38
CA ALA A 134 -23.06 -15.66 16.54
C ALA A 134 -24.42 -15.38 17.17
N SER A 135 -24.83 -14.11 17.30
CA SER A 135 -26.14 -13.73 17.81
C SER A 135 -27.30 -14.24 16.94
N ASN A 136 -27.13 -14.23 15.61
CA ASN A 136 -28.13 -14.77 14.69
C ASN A 136 -28.27 -16.30 14.77
N ASN A 137 -27.18 -17.03 15.04
CA ASN A 137 -27.24 -18.48 15.24
C ASN A 137 -27.96 -18.86 16.54
N VAL A 138 -27.89 -18.02 17.58
CA VAL A 138 -28.62 -18.25 18.85
C VAL A 138 -30.13 -18.05 18.68
N LYS A 139 -30.57 -17.15 17.79
CA LYS A 139 -32.01 -16.92 17.54
C LYS A 139 -32.68 -17.97 16.65
N SER A 140 -31.91 -18.79 15.92
CA SER A 140 -32.47 -19.83 15.05
C SER A 140 -32.61 -21.20 15.73
N GLY A 141 -32.17 -21.33 16.98
CA GLY A 141 -32.22 -22.58 17.77
C GLY A 141 -33.20 -22.57 18.95
N SER A 142 -34.07 -21.56 19.04
CA SER A 142 -35.22 -21.48 19.97
C SER A 142 -36.52 -21.54 19.18
#